data_AF-A0A934KBR7-F1
#
_entry.id   AF-A0A934KBR7-F1
#
_cell.length_a   1.000
_cell.length_b   1.000
_cell.length_c   1.000
_cell.angle_alpha   90.00
_cell.angle_beta   90.00
_cell.angle_gamma   90.00
#
_symmetry.space_group_name_H-M   'P 1'
#
loop_
_entity.id
_entity.type
_entity.pdbx_description
1 polymer ?
#
loop_
_entity_poly.entity_id
_entity_poly.type
_entity_poly.pdbx_seq_one_letter_code
_entity_poly.pdbx_strand_id
1 'polypeptide(L)' 'MSTELGTIKTRVPARMDRLPWSRWHWIVVIGLGTVWILDGLEVTVVG' A
#
# COMPACT_ATOMS: atom_id res chain seq x y z
N MET A 1 3.25 -20.23 -37.77
CA MET A 1 2.53 -18.95 -37.65
C MET A 1 3.25 -18.16 -36.58
N SER A 2 4.18 -17.30 -36.98
CA SER A 2 5.06 -16.56 -36.06
C SER A 2 4.29 -15.37 -35.52
N THR A 3 4.09 -15.31 -34.21
CA THR A 3 3.40 -14.22 -33.53
C THR A 3 4.29 -12.98 -33.55
N GLU A 4 3.98 -12.01 -34.42
CA GLU A 4 4.60 -10.69 -34.39
C GLU A 4 4.18 -9.98 -33.08
N LEU A 5 5.11 -9.84 -32.15
CA LEU A 5 4.86 -9.19 -30.87
C LEU A 5 4.74 -7.66 -31.09
N GLY A 6 3.52 -7.19 -31.34
CA GLY A 6 3.23 -5.77 -31.44
C GLY A 6 3.62 -5.03 -30.17
N THR A 7 4.35 -3.91 -30.31
CA THR A 7 4.70 -3.03 -29.19
C THR A 7 3.42 -2.42 -28.60
N ILE A 8 3.05 -2.86 -27.39
CA ILE A 8 1.91 -2.30 -26.65
C ILE A 8 2.36 -1.05 -25.90
N LYS A 9 1.90 0.14 -26.33
CA LYS A 9 2.07 1.39 -25.57
C LYS A 9 1.14 1.36 -24.36
N THR A 10 1.69 1.05 -23.19
CA THR A 10 1.00 1.21 -21.91
C THR A 10 1.39 2.54 -21.24
N ARG A 11 0.44 3.16 -20.54
CA ARG A 11 0.71 4.33 -19.69
C ARG A 11 1.25 3.93 -18.31
N VAL A 12 1.34 2.63 -18.03
CA VAL A 12 1.88 2.12 -16.77
C VAL A 12 3.39 2.33 -16.77
N PRO A 13 3.93 3.17 -15.87
CA PRO A 13 5.37 3.40 -15.80
C PRO A 13 6.07 2.10 -15.43
N ALA A 14 7.14 1.76 -16.12
CA ALA A 14 7.93 0.54 -15.89
C ALA A 14 8.53 0.43 -14.48
N ARG A 15 8.47 1.50 -13.68
CA ARG A 15 8.90 1.52 -12.27
C ARG A 15 7.78 2.09 -11.39
N MET A 16 6.75 1.27 -11.16
CA MET A 16 5.70 1.53 -10.17
C MET A 16 6.26 1.73 -8.74
N ASP A 17 7.45 1.16 -8.48
CA ASP A 17 8.12 1.15 -7.18
C ASP A 17 8.63 2.52 -6.72
N ARG A 18 8.84 3.47 -7.65
CA ARG A 18 9.35 4.81 -7.30
C ARG A 18 8.27 5.82 -6.97
N LEU A 19 6.99 5.43 -7.00
CA LEU A 19 5.90 6.34 -6.71
C LEU A 19 5.97 6.67 -5.20
N PRO A 20 6.27 7.93 -4.85
CA PRO A 20 6.49 8.31 -3.46
C PRO A 20 5.26 7.95 -2.64
N TRP A 21 5.49 7.26 -1.52
CA TRP A 21 4.45 6.79 -0.62
C TRP A 21 3.51 7.96 -0.30
N SER A 22 2.30 7.91 -0.87
CA SER A 22 1.41 9.08 -0.86
C SER A 22 1.04 9.40 0.58
N ARG A 23 0.96 10.70 0.93
CA ARG A 23 0.65 11.18 2.28
C ARG A 23 -0.61 10.54 2.86
N TRP A 24 -1.57 10.15 2.01
CA TRP A 24 -2.75 9.38 2.40
C TRP A 24 -2.41 8.06 3.09
N HIS A 25 -1.45 7.30 2.57
CA HIS A 25 -1.09 6.02 3.18
C HIS A 25 -0.41 6.20 4.54
N TRP A 26 0.34 7.29 4.74
CA TRP A 26 0.89 7.61 6.06
C TRP A 26 -0.22 7.87 7.08
N ILE A 27 -1.30 8.56 6.67
CA ILE A 27 -2.48 8.77 7.52
C ILE A 27 -3.14 7.43 7.86
N VAL A 28 -3.28 6.53 6.89
CA VAL A 28 -3.85 5.19 7.11
C VAL A 28 -2.98 4.36 8.06
N VAL A 29 -1.65 4.35 7.87
CA VAL A 29 -0.74 3.59 8.73
C VAL A 29 -0.74 4.12 10.17
N ILE A 30 -0.74 5.43 10.37
CA ILE A 30 -0.79 6.02 11.71
C ILE A 30 -2.14 5.74 12.38
N GLY A 31 -3.25 5.91 11.66
CA GLY A 31 -4.59 5.62 12.18
C GLY A 31 -4.75 4.15 12.56
N LEU A 32 -4.33 3.25 11.67
CA LEU A 32 -4.38 1.80 11.89
C LEU A 32 -3.45 1.36 13.04
N GLY A 33 -2.23 1.90 13.09
CA GLY A 33 -1.30 1.62 14.17
C GLY A 33 -1.80 2.10 15.53
N THR A 34 -2.45 3.27 15.58
CA THR A 34 -3.01 3.80 16.82
C THR A 34 -4.15 2.94 17.35
N VAL A 35 -5.12 2.57 16.51
CA VAL A 35 -6.24 1.73 16.95
C VAL A 35 -5.78 0.34 17.39
N TRP A 36 -4.82 -0.25 16.69
CA TRP A 36 -4.24 -1.55 17.09
C TRP A 36 -3.58 -1.51 18.47
N ILE A 37 -2.91 -0.40 18.81
CA ILE A 37 -2.32 -0.23 20.14
C ILE A 37 -3.42 -0.06 21.19
N LEU A 38 -4.45 0.77 20.93
CA LEU A 38 -5.54 0.98 21.87
C LEU A 38 -6.32 -0.31 22.16
N ASP A 39 -6.59 -1.10 21.12
CA ASP A 39 -7.23 -2.42 21.21
C ASP A 39 -6.36 -3.42 21.98
N GLY A 40 -5.06 -3.47 21.69
CA GLY A 40 -4.12 -4.31 22.44
C GLY A 40 -3.98 -3.89 23.91
N LEU A 41 -4.03 -2.60 24.21
CA LEU A 41 -4.01 -2.07 25.59
C LEU A 41 -5.29 -2.43 26.34
N GLU A 42 -6.47 -2.36 25.70
CA GLU A 42 -7.75 -2.78 26.30
C GLU A 42 -7.67 -4.22 26.80
N VAL A 43 -7.15 -5.14 25.97
CA VAL A 43 -6.98 -6.55 26.33
C VAL A 43 -6.06 -6.74 27.54
N THR A 44 -5.01 -5.92 27.67
CA THR A 44 -4.10 -6.00 28.85
C THR A 44 -4.69 -5.44 30.14
N VAL A 45 -5.68 -4.56 30.05
CA VAL A 45 -6.30 -3.90 31.22
C VAL A 45 -7.56 -4.64 31.69
N VAL A 46 -8.31 -5.21 30.75
CA VAL A 46 -9.56 -5.96 31.03
C VAL A 46 -9.29 -7.45 31.26
N GLY A 47 -8.17 -7.98 30.75
CA GLY A 47 -7.73 -9.36 30.89
C GLY A 47 -7.10 -9.72 32.23
#